data_AF-F8AFB9-F1
#
_entry.id   AF-F8AFB9-F1
#
_cell.length_a   1.000
_cell.length_b   1.000
_cell.length_c   1.000
_cell.angle_alpha   90.00
_cell.angle_beta   90.00
_cell.angle_gamma   90.00
#
_symmetry.space_group_name_H-M   'P 1'
#
loop_
_entity.id
_entity.type
_entity.pdbx_description
1 polymer ?
#
loop_
_entity_poly.entity_id
_entity_poly.type
_entity_poly.pdbx_seq_one_letter_code
_entity_poly.pdbx_strand_id
1 'polypeptide(L)'
;MRKGLWIVFMASAVLFALTLSGLFYQASKENVKIKFLTFANEHGPYPLYSVCMKETILPFAGEYTIEGPNATVITAEGKFNESFTTKLRGVGVTAVLRKDGETVITLKPRVKFPLLNLATIVVIGGVVGYALRVLKLE
;
A
#
# COMPACT_ATOMS: atom_id res chain seq x y z
N MET A 1 29.52 -28.16 -15.49
CA MET A 1 28.71 -27.03 -16.03
C MET A 1 29.51 -25.83 -16.61
N ARG A 2 29.15 -25.31 -17.80
CA ARG A 2 29.78 -24.12 -18.47
C ARG A 2 29.57 -22.83 -17.66
N LYS A 3 30.61 -22.01 -17.47
CA LYS A 3 30.60 -20.71 -16.75
C LYS A 3 29.40 -19.79 -17.11
N GLY A 4 28.85 -19.91 -18.31
CA GLY A 4 27.68 -19.15 -18.76
C GLY A 4 26.39 -19.43 -17.97
N LEU A 5 26.13 -20.67 -17.53
CA LEU A 5 24.85 -21.01 -16.86
C LEU A 5 24.69 -20.27 -15.52
N TRP A 6 25.80 -20.09 -14.80
CA TRP A 6 25.82 -19.44 -13.49
C TRP A 6 25.63 -17.92 -13.58
N ILE A 7 26.22 -17.30 -14.61
CA ILE A 7 26.03 -15.88 -14.88
C ILE A 7 24.57 -15.60 -15.25
N VAL A 8 23.96 -16.48 -16.06
CA VAL A 8 22.55 -16.38 -16.43
C VAL A 8 21.66 -16.51 -15.20
N PHE A 9 21.92 -17.49 -14.31
CA PHE A 9 21.14 -17.66 -13.08
C PHE A 9 21.20 -16.43 -12.16
N MET A 10 22.40 -15.89 -11.92
CA MET A 10 22.58 -14.68 -11.11
C MET A 10 21.92 -13.46 -11.76
N ALA A 11 22.07 -13.31 -13.07
CA ALA A 11 21.42 -12.23 -13.80
C ALA A 11 19.88 -12.33 -13.68
N SER A 12 19.31 -13.53 -13.82
CA SER A 12 17.87 -13.76 -13.64
C SER A 12 17.39 -13.47 -12.21
N ALA A 13 18.15 -13.85 -11.18
CA ALA A 13 17.82 -13.56 -9.79
C ALA A 13 17.83 -12.06 -9.50
N VAL A 14 18.82 -11.33 -10.02
CA VAL A 14 18.88 -9.86 -9.90
C VAL A 14 17.72 -9.20 -10.65
N LEU A 15 17.42 -9.66 -11.88
CA LEU A 15 16.29 -9.13 -12.65
C LEU A 15 14.96 -9.37 -11.92
N PHE A 16 14.79 -10.56 -11.33
CA PHE A 16 13.61 -10.88 -10.53
C PHE A 16 13.50 -9.99 -9.30
N ALA A 17 14.60 -9.77 -8.56
CA ALA A 17 14.61 -8.89 -7.41
C ALA A 17 14.27 -7.43 -7.79
N LEU A 18 14.82 -6.93 -8.90
CA LEU A 18 14.54 -5.58 -9.41
C LEU A 18 13.09 -5.41 -9.87
N THR A 19 12.54 -6.39 -10.59
CA THR A 19 11.15 -6.36 -11.03
C THR A 19 10.18 -6.41 -9.85
N LEU A 20 10.41 -7.29 -8.89
CA LEU A 20 9.61 -7.35 -7.66
C LEU A 20 9.68 -6.02 -6.90
N SER A 21 10.89 -5.46 -6.76
CA SER A 21 11.11 -4.17 -6.12
C SER A 21 10.36 -3.03 -6.82
N GLY A 22 10.39 -3.01 -8.16
CA GLY A 22 9.67 -2.04 -8.99
C GLY A 22 8.16 -2.15 -8.81
N LEU A 23 7.61 -3.36 -8.77
CA LEU A 23 6.19 -3.60 -8.52
C LEU A 23 5.76 -3.10 -7.13
N PHE A 24 6.52 -3.40 -6.08
CA PHE A 24 6.24 -2.90 -4.73
C PHE A 24 6.35 -1.38 -4.63
N TYR A 25 7.32 -0.77 -5.32
CA TYR A 25 7.48 0.67 -5.37
C TYR A 25 6.34 1.37 -6.14
N GLN A 26 5.84 0.75 -7.20
CA GLN A 26 4.70 1.28 -7.94
C GLN A 26 3.42 1.15 -7.12
N ALA A 27 3.21 0.01 -6.47
CA ALA A 27 2.09 -0.22 -5.55
C ALA A 27 2.07 0.77 -4.38
N SER A 28 3.25 1.18 -3.86
CA SER A 28 3.33 2.15 -2.76
C SER A 28 2.99 3.59 -3.16
N LYS A 29 2.92 3.90 -4.46
CA LYS A 29 2.49 5.22 -4.96
C LYS A 29 1.00 5.29 -5.24
N GLU A 30 0.28 4.17 -5.20
CA GLU A 30 -1.13 4.12 -5.51
C GLU A 30 -1.96 4.60 -4.32
N ASN A 31 -2.20 5.92 -4.31
CA ASN A 31 -3.01 6.57 -3.29
C ASN A 31 -4.50 6.35 -3.57
N VAL A 32 -5.26 5.93 -2.56
CA VAL A 32 -6.71 5.79 -2.69
C VAL A 32 -7.34 7.16 -2.43
N LYS A 33 -7.97 7.75 -3.46
CA LYS A 33 -8.65 9.04 -3.35
C LYS A 33 -10.15 8.83 -3.22
N ILE A 34 -10.72 9.32 -2.13
CA ILE A 34 -12.14 9.23 -1.81
C ILE A 34 -12.72 10.63 -1.91
N LYS A 35 -13.58 10.83 -2.90
CA LYS A 35 -14.29 12.09 -3.13
C LYS A 35 -15.62 12.08 -2.42
N PHE A 36 -15.88 13.14 -1.65
CA PHE A 36 -17.17 13.44 -1.04
C PHE A 36 -17.70 14.74 -1.66
N LEU A 37 -18.96 14.70 -2.10
CA LEU A 37 -19.66 15.87 -2.63
C LEU A 37 -20.69 16.30 -1.59
N THR A 38 -20.59 17.54 -1.14
CA THR A 38 -21.55 18.16 -0.22
C THR A 38 -22.21 19.35 -0.90
N PHE A 39 -23.53 19.46 -0.75
CA PHE A 39 -24.31 20.56 -1.32
C PHE A 39 -24.73 21.51 -0.18
N ALA A 40 -24.44 22.80 -0.35
CA ALA A 40 -24.97 23.84 0.52
C ALA A 40 -26.48 23.98 0.27
N ASN A 41 -27.25 24.21 1.34
CA ASN A 41 -28.64 24.63 1.21
C ASN A 41 -28.65 26.13 1.53
N GLU A 42 -28.85 26.97 0.51
CA GLU A 42 -28.69 28.43 0.61
C GLU A 42 -29.73 29.11 1.51
N HIS A 43 -30.74 28.38 2.01
CA HIS A 43 -31.92 28.96 2.68
C HIS A 43 -32.11 28.52 4.14
N GLY A 44 -31.10 27.92 4.79
CA GLY A 44 -31.20 27.39 6.15
C GLY A 44 -30.38 28.19 7.19
N PRO A 45 -30.90 28.45 8.42
CA PRO A 45 -30.23 29.25 9.44
C PRO A 45 -29.12 28.53 10.22
N TYR A 46 -28.78 27.28 9.86
CA TYR A 46 -27.85 26.46 10.63
C TYR A 46 -26.54 26.21 9.89
N PRO A 47 -25.39 26.49 10.53
CA PRO A 47 -24.11 26.10 9.98
C PRO A 47 -23.91 24.59 10.21
N LEU A 48 -23.08 23.85 9.47
CA LEU A 48 -22.29 24.12 8.28
C LEU A 48 -21.70 22.77 7.80
N TYR A 49 -22.12 21.61 8.36
CA TYR A 49 -21.41 20.33 8.25
C TYR A 49 -22.34 19.15 7.92
N SER A 50 -21.84 18.17 7.17
CA SER A 50 -22.47 16.89 6.83
C SER A 50 -21.57 15.74 7.29
N VAL A 51 -22.18 14.68 7.82
CA VAL A 51 -21.50 13.40 8.04
C VAL A 51 -21.65 12.58 6.77
N CYS A 52 -20.55 12.24 6.14
CA CYS A 52 -20.53 11.41 4.94
C CYS A 52 -19.81 10.10 5.24
N MET A 53 -20.34 8.99 4.76
CA MET A 53 -19.70 7.69 4.85
C MET A 53 -19.59 7.08 3.44
N LYS A 54 -18.44 6.50 3.14
CA LYS A 54 -18.21 5.78 1.89
C LYS A 54 -17.35 4.56 2.13
N GLU A 55 -17.78 3.44 1.59
CA GLU A 55 -17.01 2.20 1.60
C GLU A 55 -16.08 2.17 0.38
N THR A 56 -14.88 1.66 0.57
CA THR A 56 -13.89 1.49 -0.49
C THR A 56 -13.07 0.22 -0.27
N ILE A 57 -12.45 -0.25 -1.34
CA ILE A 57 -11.55 -1.40 -1.32
C ILE A 57 -10.13 -0.90 -1.52
N LEU A 58 -9.25 -1.18 -0.56
CA LEU A 58 -7.84 -0.88 -0.63
C LEU A 58 -7.14 -1.77 -1.67
N PRO A 59 -6.12 -1.25 -2.37
CA PRO A 59 -5.34 -2.06 -3.30
C PRO A 59 -4.62 -3.21 -2.57
N PHE A 60 -4.12 -2.96 -1.36
CA PHE A 60 -3.43 -3.94 -0.53
C PHE A 60 -3.87 -3.83 0.94
N ALA A 61 -3.80 -4.93 1.68
CA ALA A 61 -3.87 -4.88 3.14
C ALA A 61 -2.52 -4.38 3.69
N GLY A 62 -2.54 -3.58 4.75
CA GLY A 62 -1.32 -3.02 5.31
C GLY A 62 -1.55 -1.73 6.10
N GLU A 63 -0.46 -1.00 6.30
CA GLU A 63 -0.44 0.29 7.00
C GLU A 63 -0.78 1.43 6.02
N TYR A 64 -1.64 2.35 6.42
CA TYR A 64 -2.07 3.51 5.64
C TYR A 64 -2.09 4.77 6.50
N THR A 65 -1.80 5.92 5.90
CA THR A 65 -1.97 7.26 6.48
C THR A 65 -3.19 7.93 5.87
N ILE A 66 -3.98 8.61 6.69
CA ILE A 66 -5.19 9.32 6.30
C ILE A 66 -4.83 10.79 6.12
N GLU A 67 -5.00 11.32 4.91
CA GLU A 67 -4.82 12.73 4.61
C GLU A 67 -6.16 13.34 4.21
N GLY A 68 -6.67 14.25 5.03
CA GLY A 68 -7.90 14.98 4.76
C GLY A 68 -8.52 15.56 6.04
N PRO A 69 -9.50 16.45 5.91
CA PRO A 69 -10.13 17.09 7.06
C PRO A 69 -11.10 16.13 7.76
N ASN A 70 -10.97 16.02 9.09
CA ASN A 70 -11.90 15.32 10.01
C ASN A 70 -12.42 13.97 9.49
N ALA A 71 -11.49 13.12 9.06
CA ALA A 71 -11.79 11.78 8.54
C ALA A 71 -11.46 10.70 9.58
N THR A 72 -12.34 9.72 9.70
CA THR A 72 -12.17 8.49 10.47
C THR A 72 -12.34 7.30 9.54
N VAL A 73 -11.34 6.42 9.51
CA VAL A 73 -11.41 5.14 8.82
C VAL A 73 -11.92 4.09 9.79
N ILE A 74 -12.90 3.31 9.33
CA ILE A 74 -13.52 2.20 10.00
C ILE A 74 -13.10 0.93 9.26
N THR A 75 -12.53 0.00 10.00
CA THR A 75 -12.10 -1.32 9.53
C THR A 75 -12.77 -2.38 10.40
N ALA A 76 -12.70 -3.66 10.02
CA ALA A 76 -13.17 -4.72 10.91
C ALA A 76 -12.38 -4.76 12.23
N GLU A 77 -11.14 -4.28 12.21
CA GLU A 77 -10.23 -4.28 13.35
C GLU A 77 -10.41 -3.06 14.28
N GLY A 78 -11.11 -2.01 13.86
CA GLY A 78 -11.32 -0.81 14.69
C GLY A 78 -11.51 0.49 13.90
N LYS A 79 -11.42 1.61 14.62
CA LYS A 79 -11.61 2.98 14.11
C LYS A 79 -10.35 3.81 14.31
N PHE A 80 -9.97 4.59 13.29
CA PHE A 80 -8.68 5.27 13.22
C PHE A 80 -8.78 6.65 12.56
N ASN A 81 -8.01 7.64 13.01
CA ASN A 81 -8.15 9.03 12.56
C ASN A 81 -6.95 9.57 11.76
N GLU A 82 -5.73 9.06 11.99
CA GLU A 82 -4.51 9.57 11.32
C GLU A 82 -3.78 8.48 10.54
N SER A 83 -3.68 7.29 11.11
CA SER A 83 -3.10 6.13 10.46
C SER A 83 -3.77 4.86 10.97
N PHE A 84 -3.77 3.83 10.13
CA PHE A 84 -4.36 2.55 10.47
C PHE A 84 -3.58 1.41 9.84
N THR A 85 -3.69 0.22 10.44
CA THR A 85 -3.20 -1.03 9.86
C THR A 85 -4.35 -2.02 9.82
N THR A 86 -4.59 -2.61 8.65
CA THR A 86 -5.65 -3.61 8.47
C THR A 86 -5.11 -4.82 7.74
N LYS A 87 -5.63 -6.01 8.09
CA LYS A 87 -5.37 -7.26 7.38
C LYS A 87 -6.38 -7.48 6.26
N LEU A 88 -7.46 -6.71 6.24
CA LEU A 88 -8.52 -6.76 5.25
C LEU A 88 -8.42 -5.59 4.27
N ARG A 89 -9.07 -5.72 3.12
CA ARG A 89 -9.05 -4.69 2.08
C ARG A 89 -10.27 -3.78 2.11
N GLY A 90 -11.38 -4.21 2.70
CA GLY A 90 -12.59 -3.41 2.79
C GLY A 90 -12.51 -2.42 3.96
N VAL A 91 -12.69 -1.14 3.67
CA VAL A 91 -12.69 -0.07 4.68
C VAL A 91 -13.83 0.91 4.44
N GLY A 92 -14.44 1.37 5.53
CA GLY A 92 -15.39 2.48 5.52
C GLY A 92 -14.68 3.77 5.90
N VAL A 93 -14.86 4.84 5.15
CA VAL A 93 -14.32 6.17 5.49
C VAL A 93 -15.49 7.06 5.85
N THR A 94 -15.49 7.55 7.08
CA THR A 94 -16.47 8.50 7.59
C THR A 94 -15.80 9.86 7.74
N ALA A 95 -16.43 10.92 7.29
CA ALA A 95 -15.88 12.26 7.40
C ALA A 95 -16.97 13.26 7.80
N VAL A 96 -16.59 14.22 8.64
CA VAL A 96 -17.44 15.35 9.01
C VAL A 96 -16.96 16.57 8.21
N LEU A 97 -17.70 16.88 7.15
CA LEU A 97 -17.27 17.83 6.12
C LEU A 97 -18.13 19.08 6.14
N ARG A 98 -17.53 20.24 5.90
CA ARG A 98 -18.30 21.47 5.71
C ARG A 98 -19.08 21.36 4.39
N LYS A 99 -20.30 21.90 4.33
CA LYS A 99 -21.12 21.91 3.10
C LYS A 99 -20.61 22.96 2.10
N ASP A 100 -19.40 22.79 1.57
CA ASP A 100 -18.78 23.75 0.65
C ASP A 100 -18.27 23.14 -0.69
N GLY A 101 -18.77 21.96 -1.06
CA GLY A 101 -18.49 21.37 -2.37
C GLY A 101 -17.74 20.04 -2.27
N GLU A 102 -16.67 19.89 -3.06
CA GLU A 102 -15.90 18.65 -3.18
C GLU A 102 -14.76 18.61 -2.15
N THR A 103 -14.76 17.59 -1.29
CA THR A 103 -13.61 17.26 -0.44
C THR A 103 -13.01 15.92 -0.86
N VAL A 104 -11.68 15.86 -0.92
CA VAL A 104 -10.94 14.62 -1.23
C VAL A 104 -10.19 14.17 0.01
N ILE A 105 -10.48 12.96 0.47
CA ILE A 105 -9.70 12.26 1.50
C ILE A 105 -8.80 11.24 0.79
N THR A 106 -7.52 11.28 1.10
CA THR A 106 -6.50 10.42 0.48
C THR A 106 -5.97 9.43 1.50
N LEU A 107 -6.04 8.14 1.18
CA LEU A 107 -5.37 7.09 1.96
C LEU A 107 -4.04 6.76 1.28
N LYS A 108 -2.93 7.08 1.95
CA LYS A 108 -1.58 6.81 1.46
C LYS A 108 -1.03 5.51 2.05
N PRO A 109 -0.68 4.50 1.24
CA PRO A 109 -0.09 3.29 1.77
C PRO A 109 1.31 3.58 2.35
N ARG A 110 1.55 3.11 3.58
CA ARG A 110 2.89 3.05 4.20
C ARG A 110 3.49 1.69 3.92
N VAL A 111 3.98 1.50 2.69
CA VAL A 111 4.73 0.29 2.36
C VAL A 111 6.13 0.41 2.95
N LYS A 112 6.39 -0.30 4.05
CA LYS A 112 7.76 -0.51 4.52
C LYS A 112 8.43 -1.46 3.53
N PHE A 113 9.35 -0.92 2.74
CA PHE A 113 10.09 -1.71 1.77
C PHE A 113 10.87 -2.80 2.51
N PRO A 114 10.61 -4.09 2.26
CA PRO A 114 11.27 -5.17 3.00
C PRO A 114 12.66 -5.43 2.38
N LEU A 115 13.53 -4.41 2.45
CA LEU A 115 14.93 -4.44 1.98
C LEU A 115 15.68 -5.67 2.51
N LEU A 116 15.40 -6.03 3.77
CA LEU A 116 15.99 -7.19 4.43
C LEU A 116 15.56 -8.50 3.77
N ASN A 117 14.27 -8.69 3.49
CA ASN A 117 13.77 -9.91 2.82
C ASN A 117 14.29 -10.03 1.39
N LEU A 118 14.38 -8.91 0.67
CA LEU A 118 14.98 -8.86 -0.67
C LEU A 118 16.46 -9.24 -0.63
N ALA A 119 17.22 -8.69 0.32
CA ALA A 119 18.62 -9.05 0.51
C ALA A 119 18.77 -10.53 0.88
N THR A 120 17.92 -11.07 1.75
CA THR A 120 17.92 -12.49 2.12
C THR A 120 17.64 -13.40 0.91
N ILE A 121 16.69 -13.05 0.04
CA ILE A 121 16.42 -13.82 -1.19
C ILE A 121 17.64 -13.85 -2.11
N VAL A 122 18.32 -12.72 -2.28
CA VAL A 122 19.55 -12.64 -3.09
C VAL A 122 20.68 -13.48 -2.47
N VAL A 123 20.85 -13.41 -1.14
CA VAL A 123 21.87 -14.17 -0.43
C VAL A 123 21.56 -15.66 -0.47
N ILE A 124 20.33 -16.10 -0.21
CA ILE A 124 19.93 -17.51 -0.28
C ILE A 124 20.10 -18.03 -1.71
N GLY A 125 19.66 -17.27 -2.73
CA GLY A 125 19.86 -17.65 -4.13
C GLY A 125 21.34 -17.84 -4.48
N GLY A 126 22.21 -16.94 -4.00
CA GLY A 126 23.66 -17.03 -4.18
C GLY A 126 24.30 -18.20 -3.42
N VAL A 127 23.89 -18.43 -2.16
CA VAL A 127 24.43 -19.48 -1.29
C VAL A 127 23.98 -20.87 -1.76
N VAL A 128 22.71 -21.04 -2.13
CA VAL A 128 22.20 -22.31 -2.68
C VAL A 128 22.88 -22.63 -4.01
N GLY A 129 23.03 -21.63 -4.88
CA GLY A 129 23.80 -21.79 -6.12
C GLY A 129 25.25 -22.20 -5.87
N TYR A 130 25.88 -21.63 -4.84
CA TYR A 130 27.27 -21.93 -4.48
C TYR A 130 27.42 -23.31 -3.84
N ALA A 131 26.50 -23.69 -2.95
CA ALA A 131 26.47 -25.00 -2.32
C ALA A 131 26.29 -26.12 -3.36
N LEU A 132 25.36 -25.96 -4.32
CA LEU A 132 25.20 -26.89 -5.43
C LEU A 132 26.47 -27.05 -6.26
N ARG A 133 27.26 -25.97 -6.44
CA ARG A 133 28.55 -26.00 -7.16
C ARG A 133 29.65 -26.71 -6.37
N VAL A 134 29.73 -26.49 -5.06
CA VAL A 134 30.79 -27.06 -4.21
C VAL A 134 30.52 -28.52 -3.89
N LEU A 135 29.26 -28.89 -3.67
CA LEU A 135 28.87 -30.25 -3.32
C LEU A 135 28.90 -31.23 -4.50
N LYS A 136 29.18 -30.77 -5.73
CA LYS A 136 29.17 -31.60 -6.95
C LYS A 136 27.96 -32.55 -6.98
N LEU A 137 26.77 -32.02 -6.68
CA LEU A 137 25.51 -32.73 -6.90
C LEU A 137 25.12 -32.76 -8.41
N GLU A 138 26.13 -32.74 -9.28
CA GLU A 138 26.07 -33.08 -10.72
C GLU A 138 26.66 -34.48 -10.90
#